data_AF-A0A4Q3B6C3-F1
#
_entry.id   AF-A0A4Q3B6C3-F1
#
_cell.length_a   1.000
_cell.length_b   1.000
_cell.length_c   1.000
_cell.angle_alpha   90.00
_cell.angle_beta   90.00
_cell.angle_gamma   90.00
#
_symmetry.space_group_name_H-M   'P 1'
#
loop_
_entity.id
_entity.type
_entity.pdbx_description
1 polymer ?
#
loop_
_entity_poly.entity_id
_entity_poly.type
_entity_poly.pdbx_seq_one_letter_code
_entity_poly.pdbx_strand_id
1 'polypeptide(L)'
;MKKILLTSLVVAMGFFAAEAQTKKKSKKAKQPTAEQKQKAALAKLENDRQAKFETMRLERLEADSMRLADESKEEFVKDSLRQDWKAKRLAEVDSTNKVNWTKTVGDKEAWYDHERSQNAILKSAGVADVQGRKVKAINEQYNDRAKAVKLDSTLSQEQVTTQLASINDERRAKIKEVVGSSKERKLEKARKSYSKKNNDDHDAKWINDAAMVKKEK
;
A
#
# COMPACT_ATOMS: atom_id res chain seq x y z
N MET A 1 9.30 -20.06 -31.69
CA MET A 1 10.60 -20.73 -31.54
C MET A 1 10.32 -22.18 -31.14
N LYS A 2 10.04 -23.07 -32.10
CA LYS A 2 10.99 -23.92 -32.84
C LYS A 2 11.93 -24.74 -31.93
N LYS A 3 11.51 -26.00 -31.68
CA LYS A 3 12.31 -27.25 -31.61
C LYS A 3 13.46 -27.32 -30.59
N ILE A 4 13.21 -27.97 -29.45
CA ILE A 4 14.20 -28.84 -28.78
C ILE A 4 13.46 -30.11 -28.32
N LEU A 5 13.27 -31.01 -29.27
CA LEU A 5 13.02 -32.43 -29.09
C LEU A 5 14.37 -33.14 -29.28
N LEU A 6 14.51 -34.33 -28.72
CA LEU A 6 15.54 -35.33 -29.05
C LEU A 6 16.97 -35.06 -28.54
N THR A 7 17.32 -35.59 -27.36
CA THR A 7 18.70 -36.03 -27.05
C THR A 7 18.78 -36.82 -25.73
N SER A 8 18.20 -38.04 -25.69
CA SER A 8 18.66 -39.08 -24.75
C SER A 8 18.12 -40.47 -25.10
N LEU A 9 18.04 -40.78 -26.40
CA LEU A 9 17.71 -42.11 -26.93
C LEU A 9 18.94 -42.68 -27.68
N VAL A 10 20.12 -42.70 -27.06
CA VAL A 10 21.33 -43.34 -27.62
C VAL A 10 22.25 -43.86 -26.50
N VAL A 11 21.83 -44.87 -25.73
CA VAL A 11 22.74 -45.84 -25.07
C VAL A 11 22.03 -47.20 -24.95
N ALA A 12 21.42 -47.68 -26.03
CA ALA A 12 20.72 -48.96 -26.05
C ALA A 12 21.03 -49.77 -27.31
N MET A 13 22.29 -49.77 -27.78
CA MET A 13 22.79 -50.78 -28.72
C MET A 13 24.31 -50.88 -28.55
N GLY A 14 24.82 -52.06 -28.20
CA GLY A 14 26.27 -52.27 -28.20
C GLY A 14 26.86 -53.38 -27.36
N PHE A 15 26.13 -54.45 -27.03
CA PHE A 15 26.79 -55.71 -26.63
C PHE A 15 26.32 -56.85 -27.52
N PHE A 16 26.86 -56.84 -28.73
CA PHE A 16 27.19 -58.06 -29.45
C PHE A 16 28.09 -58.91 -28.54
N ALA A 17 27.56 -60.02 -28.04
CA ALA A 17 28.38 -61.14 -27.61
C ALA A 17 28.04 -62.32 -28.53
N ALA A 18 28.99 -62.61 -29.41
CA ALA A 18 28.93 -63.71 -30.35
C ALA A 18 28.62 -65.04 -29.62
N GLU A 19 27.54 -65.69 -30.03
CA GLU A 19 27.31 -67.11 -29.78
C GLU A 19 28.37 -67.92 -30.54
N ALA A 20 29.56 -68.04 -29.95
CA ALA A 20 30.55 -69.02 -30.35
C ALA A 20 30.10 -70.41 -29.86
N GLN A 21 29.29 -71.08 -30.68
CA GLN A 21 29.00 -72.51 -30.58
C GLN A 21 30.31 -73.32 -30.62
N THR A 22 30.88 -73.64 -29.45
CA THR A 22 31.88 -74.69 -29.32
C THR A 22 31.24 -75.90 -28.65
N LYS A 23 30.98 -76.95 -29.44
CA LYS A 23 30.59 -78.28 -28.95
C LYS A 23 31.74 -78.86 -28.10
N LYS A 24 31.76 -78.55 -26.81
CA LYS A 24 32.67 -79.18 -25.85
C LYS A 24 32.07 -80.49 -25.35
N LYS A 25 32.80 -81.57 -25.64
CA LYS A 25 32.61 -82.93 -25.11
C LYS A 25 32.35 -82.88 -23.59
N SER A 26 31.25 -83.48 -23.14
CA SER A 26 30.87 -83.57 -21.73
C SER A 26 31.86 -84.45 -20.95
N LYS A 27 32.90 -83.83 -20.39
CA LYS A 27 33.66 -84.45 -19.31
C LYS A 27 32.75 -84.50 -18.08
N LYS A 28 32.46 -85.71 -17.57
CA LYS A 28 31.75 -85.93 -16.29
C LYS A 28 32.34 -85.00 -15.23
N ALA A 29 31.55 -84.05 -14.75
CA ALA A 29 31.95 -83.13 -13.68
C ALA A 29 32.30 -83.95 -12.43
N LYS A 30 33.56 -83.84 -11.96
CA LYS A 30 33.95 -84.36 -10.64
C LYS A 30 33.07 -83.67 -9.59
N GLN A 31 32.47 -84.46 -8.70
CA GLN A 31 31.68 -83.92 -7.60
C GLN A 31 32.56 -83.01 -6.72
N PRO A 32 32.07 -81.82 -6.34
CA PRO A 32 32.83 -80.89 -5.51
C PRO A 32 33.14 -81.51 -4.14
N THR A 33 34.36 -81.32 -3.66
CA THR A 33 34.80 -81.81 -2.35
C THR A 33 34.06 -81.08 -1.22
N ALA A 34 33.99 -81.67 -0.02
CA ALA A 34 33.26 -81.09 1.12
C ALA A 34 33.75 -79.68 1.48
N GLU A 35 35.05 -79.42 1.41
CA GLU A 35 35.64 -78.09 1.60
C GLU A 35 35.21 -77.08 0.54
N GLN A 36 35.08 -77.50 -0.73
CA GLN A 36 34.60 -76.63 -1.81
C GLN A 36 33.14 -76.24 -1.59
N LYS A 37 32.30 -77.15 -1.08
CA LYS A 37 30.91 -76.85 -0.72
C LYS A 37 30.83 -75.87 0.46
N GLN A 38 31.67 -76.02 1.48
CA GLN A 38 31.72 -75.10 2.62
C GLN A 38 32.19 -73.70 2.21
N LYS A 39 33.26 -73.60 1.39
CA LYS A 39 33.73 -72.30 0.85
C LYS A 39 32.67 -71.62 -0.02
N ALA A 40 31.95 -72.38 -0.85
CA ALA A 40 30.86 -71.85 -1.65
C ALA A 40 29.68 -71.35 -0.78
N ALA A 41 29.35 -72.06 0.31
CA ALA A 41 28.32 -71.62 1.25
C ALA A 41 28.70 -70.32 1.98
N LEU A 42 29.96 -70.19 2.42
CA LEU A 42 30.47 -68.97 3.04
C LEU A 42 30.50 -67.79 2.06
N ALA A 43 30.99 -67.99 0.83
CA ALA A 43 30.99 -66.97 -0.20
C ALA A 43 29.57 -66.50 -0.56
N LYS A 44 28.60 -67.41 -0.60
CA LYS A 44 27.18 -67.05 -0.79
C LYS A 44 26.66 -66.20 0.37
N LEU A 45 26.95 -66.58 1.61
CA LEU A 45 26.53 -65.82 2.79
C LEU A 45 27.16 -64.41 2.83
N GLU A 46 28.42 -64.29 2.44
CA GLU A 46 29.11 -63.01 2.32
C GLU A 46 28.52 -62.14 1.20
N ASN A 47 28.26 -62.71 0.02
CA ASN A 47 27.59 -62.01 -1.08
C ASN A 47 26.17 -61.57 -0.68
N ASP A 48 25.39 -62.42 -0.01
CA ASP A 48 24.05 -62.08 0.47
C ASP A 48 24.11 -60.96 1.52
N ARG A 49 25.15 -60.95 2.38
CA ARG A 49 25.39 -59.89 3.36
C ARG A 49 25.77 -58.57 2.68
N GLN A 50 26.68 -58.61 1.70
CA GLN A 50 27.06 -57.45 0.90
C GLN A 50 25.86 -56.88 0.14
N ALA A 51 25.08 -57.74 -0.53
CA ALA A 51 23.87 -57.35 -1.24
C ALA A 51 22.87 -56.65 -0.30
N LYS A 52 22.62 -57.21 0.90
CA LYS A 52 21.76 -56.55 1.91
C LYS A 52 22.28 -55.18 2.35
N PHE A 53 23.59 -55.04 2.55
CA PHE A 53 24.19 -53.74 2.90
C PHE A 53 24.06 -52.73 1.76
N GLU A 54 24.27 -53.15 0.51
CA GLU A 54 24.09 -52.30 -0.66
C GLU A 54 22.63 -51.88 -0.82
N THR A 55 21.66 -52.79 -0.66
CA THR A 55 20.24 -52.46 -0.67
C THR A 55 19.89 -51.44 0.41
N MET A 56 20.30 -51.65 1.66
CA MET A 56 20.07 -50.68 2.75
C MET A 56 20.73 -49.33 2.49
N ARG A 57 21.91 -49.31 1.86
CA ARG A 57 22.60 -48.07 1.48
C ARG A 57 21.83 -47.33 0.40
N LEU A 58 21.34 -48.03 -0.62
CA LEU A 58 20.54 -47.44 -1.70
C LEU A 58 19.21 -46.89 -1.18
N GLU A 59 18.51 -47.64 -0.31
CA GLU A 59 17.28 -47.18 0.33
C GLU A 59 17.49 -45.89 1.14
N ARG A 60 18.60 -45.78 1.88
CA ARG A 60 18.94 -44.54 2.60
C ARG A 60 19.20 -43.37 1.65
N LEU A 61 19.95 -43.60 0.57
CA LEU A 61 20.23 -42.56 -0.42
C LEU A 61 18.96 -42.10 -1.14
N GLU A 62 18.04 -43.01 -1.44
CA GLU A 62 16.76 -42.69 -2.05
C GLU A 62 15.87 -41.90 -1.08
N ALA A 63 15.78 -42.32 0.19
CA ALA A 63 15.05 -41.59 1.22
C ALA A 63 15.61 -40.17 1.44
N ASP A 64 16.93 -40.02 1.49
CA ASP A 64 17.57 -38.70 1.59
C ASP A 64 17.32 -37.85 0.33
N SER A 65 17.35 -38.46 -0.86
CA SER A 65 17.04 -37.76 -2.11
C SER A 65 15.60 -37.26 -2.14
N MET A 66 14.64 -38.05 -1.65
CA MET A 66 13.23 -37.63 -1.55
C MET A 66 13.08 -36.51 -0.53
N ARG A 67 13.73 -36.61 0.65
CA ARG A 67 13.72 -35.56 1.67
C ARG A 67 14.26 -34.23 1.13
N LEU A 68 15.41 -34.25 0.45
CA LEU A 68 15.99 -33.05 -0.15
C LEU A 68 15.10 -32.46 -1.24
N ALA A 69 14.44 -33.30 -2.04
CA ALA A 69 13.49 -32.83 -3.05
C ALA A 69 12.27 -32.16 -2.42
N ASP A 70 11.77 -32.68 -1.30
CA ASP A 70 10.65 -32.09 -0.58
C ASP A 70 11.04 -30.80 0.14
N GLU A 71 12.22 -30.75 0.77
CA GLU A 71 12.78 -29.51 1.33
C GLU A 71 12.92 -28.41 0.27
N SER A 72 13.39 -28.76 -0.94
CA SER A 72 13.50 -27.81 -2.06
C SER A 72 12.13 -27.29 -2.52
N LYS A 73 11.10 -28.15 -2.60
CA LYS A 73 9.74 -27.73 -2.93
C LYS A 73 9.18 -26.80 -1.84
N GLU A 74 9.41 -27.10 -0.58
CA GLU A 74 8.97 -26.26 0.53
C GLU A 74 9.62 -24.87 0.49
N GLU A 75 10.93 -24.81 0.23
CA GLU A 75 11.64 -23.54 0.08
C GLU A 75 11.07 -22.72 -1.08
N PHE A 76 10.79 -23.36 -2.21
CA PHE A 76 10.15 -22.71 -3.35
C PHE A 76 8.77 -22.14 -3.01
N VAL A 77 7.93 -22.89 -2.28
CA VAL A 77 6.62 -22.41 -1.82
C VAL A 77 6.77 -21.23 -0.86
N LYS A 78 7.70 -21.32 0.10
CA LYS A 78 7.99 -20.22 1.04
C LYS A 78 8.45 -18.96 0.29
N ASP A 79 9.30 -19.10 -0.71
CA ASP A 79 9.74 -17.98 -1.55
C ASP A 79 8.62 -17.36 -2.37
N SER A 80 7.76 -18.19 -2.97
CA SER A 80 6.57 -17.70 -3.69
C SER A 80 5.67 -16.87 -2.77
N LEU A 81 5.37 -17.38 -1.56
CA LEU A 81 4.57 -16.67 -0.56
C LEU A 81 5.24 -15.37 -0.10
N ARG A 82 6.56 -15.34 0.03
CA ARG A 82 7.32 -14.11 0.35
C ARG A 82 7.18 -13.06 -0.75
N GLN A 83 7.23 -13.46 -2.02
CA GLN A 83 7.06 -12.56 -3.16
C GLN A 83 5.63 -12.00 -3.21
N ASP A 84 4.63 -12.87 -3.04
CA ASP A 84 3.22 -12.45 -3.00
C ASP A 84 2.93 -11.48 -1.85
N TRP A 85 3.50 -11.74 -0.67
CA TRP A 85 3.38 -10.83 0.48
C TRP A 85 4.02 -9.47 0.19
N LYS A 86 5.22 -9.44 -0.40
CA LYS A 86 5.88 -8.19 -0.81
C LYS A 86 5.04 -7.41 -1.82
N ALA A 87 4.51 -8.09 -2.83
CA ALA A 87 3.68 -7.45 -3.86
C ALA A 87 2.39 -6.86 -3.27
N LYS A 88 1.70 -7.60 -2.40
CA LYS A 88 0.51 -7.09 -1.67
C LYS A 88 0.86 -5.88 -0.81
N ARG A 89 1.95 -5.96 -0.06
CA ARG A 89 2.38 -4.86 0.82
C ARG A 89 2.75 -3.60 0.04
N LEU A 90 3.42 -3.76 -1.11
CA LEU A 90 3.73 -2.64 -1.99
C LEU A 90 2.46 -2.00 -2.55
N ALA A 91 1.48 -2.80 -2.99
CA ALA A 91 0.20 -2.29 -3.48
C ALA A 91 -0.60 -1.53 -2.40
N GLU A 92 -0.59 -2.01 -1.15
CA GLU A 92 -1.21 -1.31 -0.01
C GLU A 92 -0.54 0.05 0.26
N VAL A 93 0.80 0.10 0.24
CA VAL A 93 1.57 1.33 0.44
C VAL A 93 1.29 2.32 -0.69
N ASP A 94 1.28 1.87 -1.95
CA ASP A 94 0.98 2.72 -3.11
C ASP A 94 -0.45 3.27 -3.07
N SER A 95 -1.43 2.44 -2.69
CA SER A 95 -2.82 2.87 -2.51
C SER A 95 -2.94 3.94 -1.42
N THR A 96 -2.32 3.70 -0.27
CA THR A 96 -2.32 4.65 0.86
C THR A 96 -1.65 5.97 0.47
N ASN A 97 -0.50 5.90 -0.20
CA ASN A 97 0.20 7.07 -0.70
C ASN A 97 -0.66 7.83 -1.71
N LYS A 98 -1.30 7.14 -2.65
CA LYS A 98 -2.18 7.77 -3.64
C LYS A 98 -3.32 8.54 -2.96
N VAL A 99 -4.00 7.93 -2.00
CA VAL A 99 -5.09 8.58 -1.24
C VAL A 99 -4.59 9.83 -0.51
N ASN A 100 -3.45 9.71 0.18
CA ASN A 100 -2.84 10.84 0.90
C ASN A 100 -2.43 11.98 -0.04
N TRP A 101 -1.84 11.65 -1.21
CA TRP A 101 -1.49 12.63 -2.23
C TRP A 101 -2.73 13.30 -2.81
N THR A 102 -3.78 12.56 -3.16
CA THR A 102 -5.02 13.16 -3.67
C THR A 102 -5.67 14.09 -2.66
N LYS A 103 -5.66 13.72 -1.38
CA LYS A 103 -6.15 14.58 -0.30
C LYS A 103 -5.31 15.84 -0.17
N THR A 104 -3.98 15.70 -0.13
CA THR A 104 -3.05 16.83 0.00
C THR A 104 -3.17 17.80 -1.18
N VAL A 105 -3.33 17.29 -2.40
CA VAL A 105 -3.56 18.12 -3.59
C VAL A 105 -4.90 18.85 -3.49
N GLY A 106 -5.98 18.16 -3.12
CA GLY A 106 -7.30 18.77 -2.94
C GLY A 106 -7.30 19.85 -1.85
N ASP A 107 -6.69 19.58 -0.69
CA ASP A 107 -6.57 20.54 0.41
C ASP A 107 -5.78 21.78 -0.02
N LYS A 108 -4.72 21.59 -0.81
CA LYS A 108 -3.89 22.67 -1.34
C LYS A 108 -4.62 23.51 -2.39
N GLU A 109 -5.38 22.87 -3.27
CA GLU A 109 -6.21 23.55 -4.28
C GLU A 109 -7.31 24.39 -3.60
N ALA A 110 -8.01 23.81 -2.62
CA ALA A 110 -8.99 24.54 -1.81
C ALA A 110 -8.37 25.74 -1.08
N TRP A 111 -7.15 25.59 -0.55
CA TRP A 111 -6.42 26.70 0.07
C TRP A 111 -6.11 27.82 -0.93
N TYR A 112 -5.65 27.48 -2.14
CA TYR A 112 -5.40 28.48 -3.19
C TYR A 112 -6.68 29.17 -3.65
N ASP A 113 -7.79 28.45 -3.77
CA ASP A 113 -9.09 29.02 -4.15
C ASP A 113 -9.57 30.03 -3.11
N HIS A 114 -9.47 29.66 -1.83
CA HIS A 114 -9.76 30.55 -0.72
C HIS A 114 -8.84 31.80 -0.72
N GLU A 115 -7.54 31.62 -0.93
CA GLU A 115 -6.59 32.75 -0.97
C GLU A 115 -6.87 33.67 -2.17
N ARG A 116 -7.20 33.10 -3.34
CA ARG A 116 -7.59 33.85 -4.55
C ARG A 116 -8.89 34.63 -4.33
N SER A 117 -9.89 34.04 -3.70
CA SER A 117 -11.16 34.70 -3.41
C SER A 117 -10.97 35.88 -2.46
N GLN A 118 -10.25 35.68 -1.36
CA GLN A 118 -9.94 36.75 -0.41
C GLN A 118 -9.17 37.89 -1.06
N ASN A 119 -8.17 37.58 -1.89
CA ASN A 119 -7.37 38.59 -2.58
C ASN A 119 -8.22 39.37 -3.62
N ALA A 120 -9.12 38.70 -4.34
CA ALA A 120 -10.05 39.36 -5.25
C ALA A 120 -10.98 40.34 -4.52
N ILE A 121 -11.52 39.93 -3.36
CA ILE A 121 -12.35 40.79 -2.50
C ILE A 121 -11.56 42.01 -2.02
N LEU A 122 -10.36 41.81 -1.46
CA LEU A 122 -9.50 42.90 -0.96
C LEU A 122 -9.13 43.89 -2.06
N LYS A 123 -8.77 43.38 -3.25
CA LYS A 123 -8.44 44.20 -4.42
C LYS A 123 -9.64 45.02 -4.89
N SER A 124 -10.83 44.41 -4.97
CA SER A 124 -12.05 45.13 -5.37
C SER A 124 -12.45 46.24 -4.37
N ALA A 125 -12.08 46.10 -3.10
CA ALA A 125 -12.31 47.09 -2.05
C ALA A 125 -11.24 48.20 -2.01
N GLY A 126 -10.16 48.09 -2.79
CA GLY A 126 -9.04 49.05 -2.78
C GLY A 126 -8.23 49.04 -1.48
N VAL A 127 -8.14 47.87 -0.84
CA VAL A 127 -7.33 47.67 0.37
C VAL A 127 -5.89 47.39 -0.03
N ALA A 128 -4.93 48.10 0.58
CA ALA A 128 -3.50 47.89 0.33
C ALA A 128 -3.01 46.57 0.94
N ASP A 129 -1.95 45.96 0.41
CA ASP A 129 -1.50 44.62 0.82
C ASP A 129 -1.22 44.49 2.32
N VAL A 130 -0.57 45.48 2.94
CA VAL A 130 -0.29 45.49 4.39
C VAL A 130 -1.58 45.54 5.20
N GLN A 131 -2.54 46.36 4.77
CA GLN A 131 -3.87 46.42 5.38
C GLN A 131 -4.63 45.10 5.16
N GLY A 132 -4.50 44.50 3.97
CA GLY A 132 -5.11 43.24 3.60
C GLY A 132 -4.69 42.10 4.52
N ARG A 133 -3.39 41.97 4.82
CA ARG A 133 -2.88 40.97 5.78
C ARG A 133 -3.47 41.15 7.17
N LYS A 134 -3.57 42.39 7.68
CA LYS A 134 -4.20 42.69 8.97
C LYS A 134 -5.69 42.33 8.95
N VAL A 135 -6.39 42.66 7.88
CA VAL A 135 -7.81 42.29 7.71
C VAL A 135 -7.99 40.78 7.69
N LYS A 136 -7.12 40.02 7.00
CA LYS A 136 -7.16 38.55 7.00
C LYS A 136 -7.04 37.98 8.42
N ALA A 137 -6.05 38.43 9.19
CA ALA A 137 -5.87 38.02 10.58
C ALA A 137 -7.10 38.35 11.45
N ILE A 138 -7.73 39.51 11.24
CA ILE A 138 -8.98 39.87 11.95
C ILE A 138 -10.13 38.91 11.59
N ASN A 139 -10.25 38.48 10.33
CA ASN A 139 -11.29 37.53 9.95
C ASN A 139 -11.01 36.13 10.48
N GLU A 140 -9.75 35.69 10.48
CA GLU A 140 -9.34 34.40 11.06
C GLU A 140 -9.70 34.33 12.55
N GLN A 141 -9.39 35.37 13.31
CA GLN A 141 -9.80 35.47 14.72
C GLN A 141 -11.33 35.47 14.90
N TYR A 142 -12.07 36.16 14.03
CA TYR A 142 -13.53 36.14 14.05
C TYR A 142 -14.07 34.73 13.77
N ASN A 143 -13.51 34.06 12.76
CA ASN A 143 -13.87 32.72 12.33
C ASN A 143 -13.68 31.69 13.43
N ASP A 144 -12.54 31.74 14.14
CA ASP A 144 -12.27 30.83 15.24
C ASP A 144 -13.21 31.04 16.43
N ARG A 145 -13.47 32.31 16.79
CA ARG A 145 -14.46 32.63 17.83
C ARG A 145 -15.87 32.21 17.43
N ALA A 146 -16.27 32.45 16.18
CA ALA A 146 -17.58 32.08 15.67
C ALA A 146 -17.79 30.56 15.66
N LYS A 147 -16.75 29.78 15.31
CA LYS A 147 -16.77 28.32 15.43
C LYS A 147 -16.94 27.89 16.88
N ALA A 148 -16.18 28.47 17.81
CA ALA A 148 -16.27 28.14 19.23
C ALA A 148 -17.68 28.36 19.78
N VAL A 149 -18.32 29.50 19.44
CA VAL A 149 -19.70 29.80 19.85
C VAL A 149 -20.71 28.80 19.26
N LYS A 150 -20.53 28.37 18.00
CA LYS A 150 -21.44 27.39 17.37
C LYS A 150 -21.28 25.96 17.90
N LEU A 151 -20.09 25.61 18.39
CA LEU A 151 -19.81 24.30 18.96
C LEU A 151 -20.18 24.21 20.44
N ASP A 152 -20.46 25.33 21.09
CA ASP A 152 -20.90 25.36 22.48
C ASP A 152 -22.35 24.89 22.61
N SER A 153 -22.53 23.67 23.12
CA SER A 153 -23.84 23.05 23.33
C SER A 153 -24.60 23.60 24.54
N THR A 154 -23.98 24.45 25.35
CA THR A 154 -24.61 25.07 26.52
C THR A 154 -25.46 26.28 26.16
N LEU A 155 -25.23 26.86 24.97
CA LEU A 155 -25.91 28.05 24.49
C LEU A 155 -27.19 27.69 23.74
N SER A 156 -28.25 28.46 23.98
CA SER A 156 -29.44 28.41 23.13
C SER A 156 -29.15 29.01 21.75
N GLN A 157 -29.98 28.66 20.76
CA GLN A 157 -29.84 29.21 19.41
C GLN A 157 -29.89 30.75 19.39
N GLU A 158 -30.72 31.37 20.24
CA GLU A 158 -30.81 32.83 20.38
C GLU A 158 -29.55 33.45 21.02
N GLN A 159 -28.93 32.73 21.96
CA GLN A 159 -27.67 33.16 22.56
C GLN A 159 -26.53 33.06 21.56
N VAL A 160 -26.46 31.97 20.80
CA VAL A 160 -25.49 31.77 19.71
C VAL A 160 -25.59 32.91 18.70
N THR A 161 -26.79 33.23 18.23
CA THR A 161 -26.99 34.30 17.24
C THR A 161 -26.64 35.68 17.79
N THR A 162 -26.97 35.97 19.05
CA THR A 162 -26.60 37.22 19.73
C THR A 162 -25.09 37.37 19.89
N GLN A 163 -24.40 36.31 20.32
CA GLN A 163 -22.94 36.31 20.45
C GLN A 163 -22.25 36.46 19.09
N LEU A 164 -22.72 35.75 18.05
CA LEU A 164 -22.20 35.91 16.68
C LEU A 164 -22.37 37.34 16.17
N ALA A 165 -23.51 37.99 16.44
CA ALA A 165 -23.73 39.39 16.08
C ALA A 165 -22.75 40.33 16.78
N SER A 166 -22.50 40.11 18.08
CA SER A 166 -21.54 40.90 18.86
C SER A 166 -20.10 40.75 18.32
N ILE A 167 -19.63 39.52 18.10
CA ILE A 167 -18.29 39.25 17.55
C ILE A 167 -18.15 39.81 16.13
N ASN A 168 -19.23 39.80 15.33
CA ASN A 168 -19.25 40.40 14.00
C ASN A 168 -19.12 41.93 14.06
N ASP A 169 -19.79 42.59 15.00
CA ASP A 169 -19.66 44.03 15.20
C ASP A 169 -18.23 44.41 15.66
N GLU A 170 -17.61 43.62 16.55
CA GLU A 170 -16.19 43.77 16.91
C GLU A 170 -15.26 43.62 15.69
N ARG A 171 -15.51 42.61 14.84
CA ARG A 171 -14.73 42.41 13.61
C ARG A 171 -14.79 43.65 12.73
N ARG A 172 -15.99 44.18 12.50
CA ARG A 172 -16.21 45.35 11.66
C ARG A 172 -15.55 46.60 12.26
N ALA A 173 -15.60 46.77 13.58
CA ALA A 173 -14.91 47.86 14.26
C ALA A 173 -13.38 47.79 14.04
N LYS A 174 -12.77 46.62 14.23
CA LYS A 174 -11.32 46.40 14.00
C LYS A 174 -10.93 46.61 12.54
N ILE A 175 -11.72 46.10 11.58
CA ILE A 175 -11.46 46.33 10.15
C ILE A 175 -11.55 47.83 9.84
N LYS A 176 -12.58 48.51 10.34
CA LYS A 176 -12.76 49.95 10.17
C LYS A 176 -11.57 50.76 10.71
N GLU A 177 -11.00 50.36 11.83
CA GLU A 177 -9.78 50.99 12.38
C GLU A 177 -8.57 50.82 11.44
N VAL A 178 -8.40 49.64 10.85
CA VAL A 178 -7.25 49.34 9.97
C VAL A 178 -7.36 49.99 8.59
N VAL A 179 -8.55 49.97 7.98
CA VAL A 179 -8.74 50.40 6.56
C VAL A 179 -9.54 51.69 6.39
N GLY A 180 -10.18 52.17 7.45
CA GLY A 180 -11.10 53.31 7.42
C GLY A 180 -12.53 52.93 7.00
N SER A 181 -13.49 53.77 7.38
CA SER A 181 -14.93 53.57 7.17
C SER A 181 -15.34 53.34 5.71
N SER A 182 -14.71 54.05 4.76
CA SER A 182 -15.05 53.95 3.34
C SER A 182 -14.66 52.58 2.77
N LYS A 183 -13.45 52.09 3.09
CA LYS A 183 -12.95 50.80 2.62
C LYS A 183 -13.64 49.62 3.31
N GLU A 184 -13.96 49.74 4.60
CA GLU A 184 -14.75 48.73 5.31
C GLU A 184 -16.09 48.49 4.62
N ARG A 185 -16.84 49.55 4.30
CA ARG A 185 -18.12 49.43 3.58
C ARG A 185 -17.97 48.80 2.19
N LYS A 186 -16.90 49.13 1.45
CA LYS A 186 -16.61 48.53 0.14
C LYS A 186 -16.27 47.05 0.28
N LEU A 187 -15.52 46.68 1.31
CA LEU A 187 -15.14 45.30 1.59
C LEU A 187 -16.36 44.44 1.94
N GLU A 188 -17.26 44.93 2.79
CA GLU A 188 -18.52 44.21 3.09
C GLU A 188 -19.41 44.06 1.86
N LYS A 189 -19.50 45.08 1.00
CA LYS A 189 -20.23 44.99 -0.27
C LYS A 189 -19.58 43.98 -1.22
N ALA A 190 -18.25 44.01 -1.34
CA ALA A 190 -17.50 43.09 -2.17
C ALA A 190 -17.69 41.63 -1.73
N ARG A 191 -17.63 41.35 -0.42
CA ARG A 191 -17.93 40.02 0.14
C ARG A 191 -19.33 39.55 -0.22
N LYS A 192 -20.36 40.37 0.03
CA LYS A 192 -21.75 40.03 -0.31
C LYS A 192 -21.93 39.77 -1.79
N SER A 193 -21.30 40.58 -2.65
CA SER A 193 -21.35 40.39 -4.10
C SER A 193 -20.62 39.13 -4.54
N TYR A 194 -19.45 38.84 -3.97
CA TYR A 194 -18.67 37.65 -4.28
C TYR A 194 -19.40 36.38 -3.85
N SER A 195 -19.93 36.36 -2.62
CA SER A 195 -20.77 35.29 -2.08
C SER A 195 -21.99 35.03 -2.97
N LYS A 196 -22.72 36.08 -3.39
CA LYS A 196 -23.87 35.94 -4.28
C LYS A 196 -23.50 35.36 -5.65
N LYS A 197 -22.32 35.70 -6.18
CA LYS A 197 -21.89 35.28 -7.52
C LYS A 197 -21.34 33.85 -7.54
N ASN A 198 -20.56 33.49 -6.53
CA ASN A 198 -19.77 32.26 -6.55
C ASN A 198 -20.30 31.18 -5.62
N ASN A 199 -21.31 31.47 -4.77
CA ASN A 199 -21.89 30.54 -3.78
C ASN A 199 -20.88 29.93 -2.77
N ASP A 200 -19.59 30.28 -2.87
CA ASP A 200 -18.46 29.62 -2.19
C ASP A 200 -17.62 30.57 -1.32
N ASP A 201 -18.26 31.58 -0.71
CA ASP A 201 -17.56 32.35 0.33
C ASP A 201 -17.77 31.66 1.68
N HIS A 202 -16.82 30.81 2.03
CA HIS A 202 -16.76 30.10 3.32
C HIS A 202 -16.90 31.06 4.51
N ASP A 203 -16.35 32.27 4.40
CA ASP A 203 -16.45 33.30 5.45
C ASP A 203 -17.84 33.97 5.43
N ALA A 204 -18.44 34.19 4.25
CA ALA A 204 -19.74 34.84 4.14
C ALA A 204 -20.90 34.04 4.74
N LYS A 205 -20.79 32.70 4.79
CA LYS A 205 -21.82 31.86 5.43
C LYS A 205 -22.05 32.29 6.87
N TRP A 206 -21.00 32.63 7.61
CA TRP A 206 -21.11 33.06 9.01
C TRP A 206 -21.52 34.51 9.18
N ILE A 207 -21.23 35.36 8.19
CA ILE A 207 -21.62 36.77 8.22
C ILE A 207 -23.13 36.93 7.96
N ASN A 208 -23.70 36.10 7.08
CA ASN A 208 -25.12 36.16 6.73
C ASN A 208 -26.03 35.72 7.90
N ASP A 209 -25.65 34.68 8.66
CA ASP A 209 -26.38 34.24 9.85
C ASP A 209 -26.51 35.38 10.89
N ALA A 210 -25.40 36.09 11.16
CA ALA A 210 -25.38 37.22 12.09
C ALA A 210 -26.20 38.43 11.59
N ALA A 211 -26.33 38.60 10.27
CA ALA A 211 -27.08 39.72 9.68
C ALA A 211 -28.61 39.53 9.71
N MET A 212 -29.09 38.28 9.81
CA MET A 212 -30.53 37.98 9.93
C MET A 212 -31.11 38.51 11.24
N VAL A 213 -30.37 38.39 12.35
CA VAL A 213 -30.78 38.85 13.70
C VAL A 213 -31.05 40.36 13.74
N LYS A 214 -30.28 41.16 13.00
CA LYS A 214 -30.46 42.62 12.95
C LYS A 214 -31.68 43.06 12.13
N LYS A 215 -32.30 42.17 11.35
CA LYS A 215 -33.53 42.48 10.62
C LYS A 215 -34.81 42.17 11.42
N GLU A 216 -34.70 41.32 12.44
CA GLU A 216 -35.84 40.91 13.27
C GLU A 216 -36.05 41.80 14.51
N LYS A 217 -35.13 42.75 14.76
CA LYS A 217 -35.26 43.83 15.74
C LYS A 217 -35.54 45.15 15.04
#